data_AF-A0A238D4T2-F1
#
_entry.id   AF-A0A238D4T2-F1
#
_cell.length_a   1.000
_cell.length_b   1.000
_cell.length_c   1.000
_cell.angle_alpha   90.00
_cell.angle_beta   90.00
_cell.angle_gamma   90.00
#
_symmetry.space_group_name_H-M   'P 1'
#
loop_
_entity.id
_entity.type
_entity.pdbx_description
1 polymer ?
#
loop_
_entity_poly.entity_id
_entity_poly.type
_entity_poly.pdbx_seq_one_letter_code
_entity_poly.pdbx_strand_id
1 'polypeptide(L)'
;MQARADRGSGFRLAPAELKTLLQAEPVQRRERIAEAAGTLLGCIDTYARRGAGMLADVLGRHAQFEEWAHYPAGDAVDRTSGYSFYYHAHEARQRMRGEHGHFHVFGPAPTTGRHRTPAAGAAPRYLHIVGISVDDRGFPLRLFTTNQWVTDERWLPAAVVIATLHKLDLRHARPARLARWVEATTRLFSVQIAALLHRRDARVEDKARHIARERLLADRRTHILSQCRVDLASQFQFLEGAGIG
;
A
#
# COMPACT_ATOMS: atom_id res chain seq x y z
N MET A 1 -8.80 -24.74 0.38
CA MET A 1 -9.66 -24.01 1.33
C MET A 1 -10.06 -22.67 0.68
N GLN A 2 -11.30 -22.52 0.22
CA GLN A 2 -11.77 -21.34 -0.53
C GLN A 2 -11.84 -20.10 0.38
N ALA A 3 -11.13 -19.04 0.02
CA ALA A 3 -11.30 -17.72 0.61
C ALA A 3 -12.71 -17.19 0.28
N ARG A 4 -13.64 -17.31 1.22
CA ARG A 4 -14.95 -16.64 1.10
C ARG A 4 -14.71 -15.13 1.10
N ALA A 5 -15.15 -14.45 0.06
CA ALA A 5 -15.13 -12.99 -0.02
C ALA A 5 -15.90 -12.39 1.17
N ASP A 6 -15.15 -11.79 2.09
CA ASP A 6 -15.65 -11.17 3.31
C ASP A 6 -16.45 -9.90 2.92
N ARG A 7 -17.79 -10.01 2.94
CA ARG A 7 -18.76 -9.04 2.39
C ARG A 7 -18.78 -7.65 3.07
N GLY A 8 -17.83 -7.34 3.95
CA GLY A 8 -17.76 -6.05 4.68
C GLY A 8 -16.41 -5.33 4.64
N SER A 9 -15.45 -5.76 3.81
CA SER A 9 -14.11 -5.13 3.76
C SER A 9 -14.02 -3.99 2.74
N GLY A 10 -14.90 -3.97 1.73
CA GLY A 10 -14.75 -3.10 0.56
C GLY A 10 -15.54 -1.80 0.61
N PHE A 11 -14.93 -0.73 0.12
CA PHE A 11 -15.58 0.56 -0.11
C PHE A 11 -15.01 1.32 -1.31
N ARG A 12 -15.69 2.41 -1.64
CA ARG A 12 -15.16 3.52 -2.44
C ARG A 12 -15.44 4.80 -1.66
N LEU A 13 -14.50 5.73 -1.67
CA LEU A 13 -14.80 7.08 -1.17
C LEU A 13 -15.60 7.81 -2.23
N ALA A 14 -16.74 8.38 -1.83
CA ALA A 14 -17.50 9.23 -2.73
C ALA A 14 -16.69 10.51 -3.04
N PRO A 15 -16.84 11.13 -4.23
CA PRO A 15 -16.08 12.35 -4.56
C PRO A 15 -16.24 13.48 -3.53
N ALA A 16 -17.43 13.66 -2.96
CA ALA A 16 -17.68 14.64 -1.91
C ALA A 16 -16.91 14.33 -0.62
N GLU A 17 -16.91 13.06 -0.19
CA GLU A 17 -16.15 12.60 0.98
C GLU A 17 -14.64 12.77 0.76
N LEU A 18 -14.15 12.38 -0.41
CA LEU A 18 -12.73 12.55 -0.79
C LEU A 18 -12.35 14.04 -0.79
N LYS A 19 -13.23 14.92 -1.29
CA LYS A 19 -13.02 16.38 -1.27
C LYS A 19 -12.90 16.91 0.15
N THR A 20 -13.83 16.54 1.04
CA THR A 20 -13.78 16.95 2.45
C THR A 20 -12.50 16.47 3.13
N LEU A 21 -12.13 15.20 2.96
CA LEU A 21 -10.91 14.65 3.55
C LEU A 21 -9.65 15.33 3.01
N LEU A 22 -9.59 15.56 1.70
CA LEU A 22 -8.47 16.26 1.06
C LEU A 22 -8.36 17.71 1.54
N GLN A 23 -9.48 18.43 1.67
CA GLN A 23 -9.48 19.81 2.16
C GLN A 23 -9.08 19.93 3.63
N ALA A 24 -9.30 18.88 4.43
CA ALA A 24 -8.86 18.79 5.80
C ALA A 24 -7.33 18.54 5.93
N GLU A 25 -6.64 18.14 4.86
CA GLU A 25 -5.20 17.96 4.90
C GLU A 25 -4.45 19.32 4.95
N PRO A 26 -3.42 19.44 5.80
CA PRO A 26 -2.46 20.54 5.76
C PRO A 26 -1.98 20.85 4.35
N VAL A 27 -1.74 22.14 4.07
CA VAL A 27 -1.27 22.64 2.76
C VAL A 27 -0.09 21.81 2.24
N GLN A 28 0.92 21.57 3.09
CA GLN A 28 2.12 20.83 2.71
C GLN A 28 1.85 19.37 2.33
N ARG A 29 0.77 18.76 2.83
CA ARG A 29 0.37 17.40 2.42
C ARG A 29 -0.35 17.43 1.08
N ARG A 30 -1.20 18.43 0.85
CA ARG A 30 -1.84 18.64 -0.46
C ARG A 30 -0.82 18.90 -1.55
N GLU A 31 0.20 19.71 -1.28
CA GLU A 31 1.33 19.94 -2.19
C GLU A 31 2.08 18.64 -2.51
N ARG A 32 2.34 17.79 -1.52
CA ARG A 32 2.95 16.46 -1.75
C ARG A 32 2.09 15.53 -2.59
N ILE A 33 0.76 15.61 -2.48
CA ILE A 33 -0.16 14.85 -3.33
C ILE A 33 -0.08 15.37 -4.78
N ALA A 34 -0.02 16.68 -4.98
CA ALA A 34 0.15 17.28 -6.32
C ALA A 34 1.51 16.89 -6.94
N GLU A 35 2.60 16.98 -6.19
CA GLU A 35 3.94 16.56 -6.63
C GLU A 35 3.96 15.07 -6.99
N ALA A 36 3.28 14.24 -6.21
CA ALA A 36 3.14 12.82 -6.48
C ALA A 36 2.36 12.56 -7.77
N ALA A 37 1.32 13.35 -8.05
CA ALA A 37 0.58 13.27 -9.32
C ALA A 37 1.50 13.54 -10.52
N GLY A 38 2.24 14.66 -10.48
CA GLY A 38 3.21 15.00 -11.54
C GLY A 38 4.33 13.96 -11.69
N THR A 39 4.84 13.45 -10.58
CA THR A 39 5.84 12.36 -10.58
C THR A 39 5.31 11.09 -11.22
N LEU A 40 4.07 10.70 -10.90
CA LEU A 40 3.47 9.49 -11.43
C LEU A 40 3.22 9.60 -12.93
N LEU A 41 2.73 10.75 -13.40
CA LEU A 41 2.61 11.05 -14.84
C LEU A 41 3.97 10.93 -15.55
N GLY A 42 5.03 11.51 -14.98
CA GLY A 42 6.38 11.38 -15.52
C GLY A 42 6.91 9.94 -15.55
N CYS A 43 6.52 9.11 -14.57
CA CYS A 43 6.84 7.68 -14.57
C CYS A 43 6.11 6.95 -15.72
N ILE A 44 4.81 7.19 -15.86
CA ILE A 44 3.97 6.58 -16.92
C ILE A 44 4.52 6.93 -18.30
N ASP A 45 4.80 8.21 -18.53
CA ASP A 45 5.36 8.72 -19.78
C ASP A 45 6.74 8.11 -20.09
N THR A 46 7.59 7.96 -19.07
CA THR A 46 8.90 7.29 -19.22
C THR A 46 8.77 5.82 -19.62
N TYR A 47 7.83 5.09 -19.01
CA TYR A 47 7.55 3.69 -19.35
C TYR A 47 6.96 3.57 -20.76
N ALA A 48 5.99 4.42 -21.10
CA ALA A 48 5.35 4.46 -22.41
C ALA A 48 6.36 4.71 -23.54
N ARG A 49 7.28 5.68 -23.39
CA ARG A 49 8.35 5.94 -24.37
C ARG A 49 9.31 4.77 -24.58
N ARG A 50 9.37 3.84 -23.64
CA ARG A 50 10.20 2.62 -23.73
C ARG A 50 9.43 1.42 -24.28
N GLY A 51 8.14 1.57 -24.60
CA GLY A 51 7.28 0.46 -25.00
C GLY A 51 7.12 -0.61 -23.92
N ALA A 52 7.28 -0.23 -22.64
CA ALA A 52 7.23 -1.15 -21.50
C ALA A 52 6.28 -0.64 -20.43
N GLY A 53 5.75 -1.53 -19.60
CA GLY A 53 5.04 -1.18 -18.37
C GLY A 53 5.97 -1.21 -17.16
N MET A 54 5.53 -0.65 -16.02
CA MET A 54 6.31 -0.70 -14.79
C MET A 54 6.63 -2.12 -14.31
N LEU A 55 5.77 -3.09 -14.67
CA LEU A 55 5.94 -4.49 -14.33
C LEU A 55 7.16 -5.11 -15.01
N ALA A 56 7.69 -4.50 -16.09
CA ALA A 56 8.96 -4.90 -16.67
C ALA A 56 10.13 -4.71 -15.69
N ASP A 57 10.12 -3.63 -14.89
CA ASP A 57 11.14 -3.38 -13.86
C ASP A 57 10.91 -4.27 -12.62
N VAL A 58 9.70 -4.82 -12.42
CA VAL A 58 9.37 -5.78 -11.35
C VAL A 58 9.88 -7.18 -11.69
N LEU A 59 9.54 -7.68 -12.87
CA LEU A 59 9.88 -9.04 -13.31
C LEU A 59 11.35 -9.17 -13.72
N GLY A 60 12.04 -8.05 -13.98
CA GLY A 60 13.43 -8.06 -14.40
C GLY A 60 13.65 -8.91 -15.65
N ARG A 61 14.77 -9.64 -15.71
CA ARG A 61 15.05 -10.65 -16.76
C ARG A 61 14.53 -12.04 -16.39
N HIS A 62 13.72 -12.19 -15.34
CA HIS A 62 13.20 -13.50 -14.97
C HIS A 62 12.26 -13.99 -16.08
N ALA A 63 12.66 -15.08 -16.75
CA ALA A 63 11.95 -15.62 -17.90
C ALA A 63 10.57 -16.20 -17.52
N GLN A 64 10.33 -16.47 -16.23
CA GLN A 64 9.08 -17.01 -15.72
C GLN A 64 8.71 -16.31 -14.42
N PHE A 65 7.54 -15.67 -14.42
CA PHE A 65 6.91 -15.14 -13.23
C PHE A 65 6.52 -16.30 -12.30
N GLU A 66 7.02 -16.27 -11.07
CA GLU A 66 6.69 -17.25 -10.03
C GLU A 66 5.65 -16.67 -9.06
N GLU A 67 4.54 -17.37 -8.90
CA GLU A 67 3.49 -17.02 -7.94
C GLU A 67 4.04 -17.10 -6.51
N TRP A 68 3.58 -16.21 -5.63
CA TRP A 68 4.05 -16.05 -4.25
C TRP A 68 5.49 -15.55 -4.08
N ALA A 69 6.32 -15.56 -5.12
CA ALA A 69 7.66 -14.99 -5.06
C ALA A 69 7.61 -13.46 -4.95
N HIS A 70 8.57 -12.90 -4.21
CA HIS A 70 8.72 -11.46 -4.02
C HIS A 70 9.61 -10.87 -5.12
N TYR A 71 9.18 -9.71 -5.62
CA TYR A 71 9.89 -8.94 -6.64
C TYR A 71 10.06 -7.47 -6.23
N PRO A 72 11.26 -6.89 -6.38
CA PRO A 72 12.49 -7.56 -6.79
C PRO A 72 12.93 -8.61 -5.75
N ALA A 73 13.79 -9.56 -6.17
CA ALA A 73 14.34 -10.54 -5.25
C ALA A 73 15.05 -9.86 -4.08
N GLY A 74 14.70 -10.23 -2.85
CA GLY A 74 15.23 -9.62 -1.62
C GLY A 74 14.52 -8.32 -1.20
N ASP A 75 13.38 -8.02 -1.81
CA ASP A 75 12.56 -6.82 -1.61
C ASP A 75 13.30 -5.52 -1.97
N ALA A 76 12.54 -4.46 -2.27
CA ALA A 76 13.11 -3.14 -2.48
C ALA A 76 13.19 -2.41 -1.14
N VAL A 77 14.40 -2.21 -0.62
CA VAL A 77 14.63 -1.58 0.69
C VAL A 77 15.43 -0.28 0.55
N ASP A 78 14.88 0.82 1.08
CA ASP A 78 15.65 2.03 1.35
C ASP A 78 16.26 1.91 2.75
N ARG A 79 17.56 1.62 2.81
CA ARG A 79 18.27 1.40 4.08
C ARG A 79 18.46 2.68 4.90
N THR A 80 18.36 3.85 4.27
CA THR A 80 18.53 5.14 4.93
C THR A 80 17.27 5.50 5.71
N SER A 81 16.11 5.34 5.07
CA SER A 81 14.81 5.71 5.65
C SER A 81 14.13 4.54 6.38
N GLY A 82 14.49 3.30 6.06
CA GLY A 82 13.89 2.08 6.61
C GLY A 82 12.57 1.68 5.97
N TYR A 83 12.17 2.30 4.86
CA TYR A 83 10.99 1.90 4.10
C TYR A 83 11.35 0.80 3.11
N SER A 84 10.37 -0.05 2.83
CA SER A 84 10.53 -1.11 1.84
C SER A 84 9.23 -1.41 1.13
N PHE A 85 9.34 -2.12 0.00
CA PHE A 85 8.20 -2.72 -0.65
C PHE A 85 8.61 -4.00 -1.37
N TYR A 86 7.62 -4.85 -1.65
CA TYR A 86 7.75 -5.93 -2.62
C TYR A 86 6.47 -6.06 -3.43
N TYR A 87 6.59 -6.68 -4.59
CA TYR A 87 5.51 -7.12 -5.44
C TYR A 87 5.40 -8.64 -5.39
N HIS A 88 4.18 -9.16 -5.38
CA HIS A 88 3.92 -10.57 -5.66
C HIS A 88 2.56 -10.72 -6.36
N ALA A 89 2.30 -11.92 -6.88
CA ALA A 89 0.95 -12.28 -7.25
C ALA A 89 0.62 -13.70 -6.77
N HIS A 90 -0.66 -13.88 -6.44
CA HIS A 90 -1.19 -15.18 -6.08
C HIS A 90 -1.66 -15.90 -7.35
N GLU A 91 -1.99 -17.18 -7.20
CA GLU A 91 -2.70 -17.95 -8.23
C GLU A 91 -3.85 -17.14 -8.85
N ALA A 92 -4.03 -17.24 -10.17
CA ALA A 92 -5.06 -16.49 -10.91
C ALA A 92 -6.46 -16.58 -10.29
N ARG A 93 -6.85 -17.74 -9.75
CA ARG A 93 -8.15 -17.97 -9.09
C ARG A 93 -8.31 -17.29 -7.73
N GLN A 94 -7.22 -16.81 -7.13
CA GLN A 94 -7.20 -16.14 -5.83
C GLN A 94 -7.11 -14.62 -5.97
N ARG A 95 -6.74 -14.13 -7.15
CA ARG A 95 -6.69 -12.71 -7.49
C ARG A 95 -8.08 -12.16 -7.76
N MET A 96 -8.24 -10.86 -7.53
CA MET A 96 -9.45 -10.17 -8.00
C MET A 96 -9.45 -10.11 -9.53
N ARG A 97 -10.63 -10.03 -10.15
CA ARG A 97 -10.74 -9.90 -11.60
C ARG A 97 -9.96 -8.67 -12.10
N GLY A 98 -9.06 -8.91 -13.05
CA GLY A 98 -8.22 -7.88 -13.67
C GLY A 98 -6.92 -7.57 -12.92
N GLU A 99 -6.70 -8.11 -11.72
CA GLU A 99 -5.44 -7.92 -10.99
C GLU A 99 -4.34 -8.79 -11.60
N HIS A 100 -3.23 -8.17 -11.98
CA HIS A 100 -1.99 -8.87 -12.32
C HIS A 100 -1.30 -9.36 -11.05
N GLY A 101 -1.16 -8.49 -10.06
CA GLY A 101 -0.72 -8.78 -8.70
C GLY A 101 -0.71 -7.50 -7.87
N HIS A 102 0.05 -7.46 -6.79
CA HIS A 102 0.03 -6.31 -5.90
C HIS A 102 1.35 -6.06 -5.20
N PHE A 103 1.57 -4.79 -4.89
CA PHE A 103 2.64 -4.34 -4.02
C PHE A 103 2.21 -4.35 -2.57
N HIS A 104 3.13 -4.64 -1.67
CA HIS A 104 3.03 -4.32 -0.25
C HIS A 104 4.06 -3.26 0.10
N VAL A 105 3.64 -2.19 0.77
CA VAL A 105 4.51 -1.09 1.20
C VAL A 105 4.63 -1.10 2.71
N PHE A 106 5.86 -1.02 3.20
CA PHE A 106 6.21 -1.08 4.62
C PHE A 106 6.98 0.16 5.04
N GLY A 107 6.87 0.48 6.33
CA GLY A 107 7.66 1.52 6.97
C GLY A 107 8.27 1.06 8.28
N PRO A 108 9.24 1.79 8.83
CA PRO A 108 9.84 1.47 10.12
C PRO A 108 8.79 1.62 11.23
N ALA A 109 8.66 0.58 12.07
CA ALA A 109 7.82 0.64 13.25
C ALA A 109 8.52 1.45 14.36
N PRO A 110 7.88 2.49 14.92
CA PRO A 110 8.47 3.27 16.02
C PRO A 110 8.80 2.39 17.23
N THR A 111 10.04 2.42 17.70
CA THR A 111 10.45 1.67 18.91
C THR A 111 10.18 2.50 20.17
N THR A 112 9.44 1.94 21.12
CA THR A 112 9.27 2.52 22.46
C THR A 112 10.46 2.06 23.32
N GLY A 113 11.60 2.75 23.24
CA GLY A 113 12.79 2.46 24.06
C GLY A 113 14.13 2.72 23.38
N ARG A 114 15.21 2.85 24.19
CA ARG A 114 16.59 3.17 23.76
C ARG A 114 17.35 2.01 23.08
N HIS A 115 16.80 0.80 23.03
CA HIS A 115 17.51 -0.36 22.48
C HIS A 115 17.45 -0.39 20.95
N ARG A 116 18.59 -0.08 20.32
CA ARG A 116 18.78 -0.06 18.87
C ARG A 116 18.99 -1.45 18.26
N THR A 117 19.30 -2.46 19.07
CA THR A 117 19.53 -3.85 18.68
C THR A 117 18.38 -4.76 19.15
N PRO A 118 17.75 -5.54 18.27
CA PRO A 118 16.70 -6.48 18.67
C PRO A 118 17.33 -7.70 19.33
N ALA A 119 16.81 -8.09 20.48
CA ALA A 119 17.05 -9.44 21.02
C ALA A 119 16.41 -10.49 20.10
N ALA A 120 16.87 -11.74 20.17
CA ALA A 120 16.17 -12.85 19.53
C ALA A 120 14.73 -12.93 20.06
N GLY A 121 13.74 -13.00 19.16
CA GLY A 121 12.31 -12.96 19.52
C GLY A 121 11.71 -11.55 19.69
N ALA A 122 12.46 -10.49 19.36
CA ALA A 122 11.93 -9.12 19.39
C ALA A 122 10.83 -8.91 18.33
N ALA A 123 9.84 -8.08 18.67
CA ALA A 123 8.75 -7.71 17.77
C ALA A 123 9.28 -7.17 16.43
N PRO A 124 8.57 -7.41 15.31
CA PRO A 124 8.93 -6.90 14.00
C PRO A 124 9.24 -5.40 14.05
N ARG A 125 10.27 -4.98 13.33
CA ARG A 125 10.69 -3.57 13.27
C ARG A 125 10.01 -2.77 12.17
N TYR A 126 9.03 -3.35 11.51
CA TYR A 126 8.30 -2.75 10.41
C TYR A 126 6.79 -2.85 10.64
N LEU A 127 6.07 -1.95 9.99
CA LEU A 127 4.62 -1.93 9.90
C LEU A 127 4.22 -1.96 8.43
N HIS A 128 3.08 -2.56 8.12
CA HIS A 128 2.49 -2.47 6.78
C HIS A 128 1.69 -1.19 6.66
N ILE A 129 1.95 -0.44 5.59
CA ILE A 129 1.25 0.79 5.26
C ILE A 129 0.04 0.46 4.39
N VAL A 130 0.27 -0.20 3.25
CA VAL A 130 -0.78 -0.47 2.26
C VAL A 130 -0.37 -1.57 1.27
N GLY A 131 -1.36 -2.34 0.84
CA GLY A 131 -1.29 -3.18 -0.35
C GLY A 131 -1.89 -2.46 -1.56
N ILE A 132 -1.19 -2.43 -2.70
CA ILE A 132 -1.60 -1.74 -3.93
C ILE A 132 -1.76 -2.79 -5.04
N SER A 133 -3.00 -3.10 -5.38
CA SER A 133 -3.35 -4.00 -6.49
C SER A 133 -3.26 -3.27 -7.81
N VAL A 134 -2.70 -3.93 -8.84
CA VAL A 134 -2.49 -3.35 -10.17
C VAL A 134 -2.99 -4.25 -11.29
N ASP A 135 -3.37 -3.65 -12.43
CA ASP A 135 -3.65 -4.36 -13.68
C ASP A 135 -2.34 -4.80 -14.39
N ASP A 136 -2.50 -5.42 -15.56
CA ASP A 136 -1.41 -5.87 -16.44
C ASP A 136 -0.54 -4.73 -16.99
N ARG A 137 -1.04 -3.50 -16.98
CA ARG A 137 -0.29 -2.29 -17.34
C ARG A 137 0.39 -1.66 -16.12
N GLY A 138 0.10 -2.16 -14.92
CA GLY A 138 0.60 -1.64 -13.65
C GLY A 138 -0.25 -0.50 -13.08
N PHE A 139 -1.45 -0.25 -13.60
CA PHE A 139 -2.32 0.81 -13.06
C PHE A 139 -3.04 0.35 -11.79
N PRO A 140 -3.14 1.19 -10.74
CA PRO A 140 -3.79 0.82 -9.49
C PRO A 140 -5.29 0.52 -9.65
N LEU A 141 -5.73 -0.62 -9.09
CA LEU A 141 -7.13 -1.08 -9.10
C LEU A 141 -7.80 -0.95 -7.73
N ARG A 142 -7.06 -1.24 -6.66
CA ARG A 142 -7.51 -1.10 -5.27
C ARG A 142 -6.33 -0.97 -4.31
N LEU A 143 -6.61 -0.34 -3.19
CA LEU A 143 -5.76 -0.28 -2.01
C LEU A 143 -6.36 -1.21 -0.96
N PHE A 144 -5.54 -1.86 -0.14
CA PHE A 144 -6.04 -2.73 0.92
C PHE A 144 -5.09 -2.82 2.12
N THR A 145 -5.65 -3.14 3.28
CA THR A 145 -4.89 -3.53 4.47
C THR A 145 -5.05 -5.02 4.70
N THR A 146 -3.97 -5.65 5.13
CA THR A 146 -3.95 -7.06 5.49
C THR A 146 -4.22 -7.27 6.98
N ASN A 147 -4.47 -8.52 7.34
CA ASN A 147 -4.39 -8.99 8.72
C ASN A 147 -2.93 -9.22 9.13
N GLN A 148 -2.60 -9.12 10.42
CA GLN A 148 -1.22 -9.15 10.91
C GLN A 148 -0.44 -10.38 10.44
N TRP A 149 -1.07 -11.55 10.51
CA TRP A 149 -0.44 -12.81 10.13
C TRP A 149 0.03 -12.86 8.65
N VAL A 150 -0.53 -12.03 7.77
CA VAL A 150 -0.21 -12.03 6.33
C VAL A 150 1.20 -11.53 6.07
N THR A 151 1.69 -10.61 6.90
CA THR A 151 2.96 -9.92 6.67
C THR A 151 3.87 -9.91 7.90
N ASP A 152 3.43 -10.56 8.98
CA ASP A 152 4.14 -10.65 10.26
C ASP A 152 4.64 -9.28 10.73
N GLU A 153 3.80 -8.26 10.54
CA GLU A 153 4.09 -6.88 10.89
C GLU A 153 3.97 -6.66 12.41
N ARG A 154 4.55 -5.55 12.88
CA ARG A 154 4.13 -5.02 14.18
C ARG A 154 2.78 -4.32 14.00
N TRP A 155 1.74 -4.91 14.57
CA TRP A 155 0.41 -4.32 14.57
C TRP A 155 0.41 -2.99 15.34
N LEU A 156 0.07 -1.89 14.66
CA LEU A 156 0.03 -0.54 15.23
C LEU A 156 -1.26 0.19 14.83
N PRO A 157 -1.81 1.07 15.70
CA PRO A 157 -3.01 1.84 15.38
C PRO A 157 -2.86 2.71 14.13
N ALA A 158 -3.96 2.99 13.46
CA ALA A 158 -4.04 3.77 12.23
C ALA A 158 -3.29 5.10 12.35
N ALA A 159 -3.43 5.81 13.47
CA ALA A 159 -2.73 7.07 13.70
C ALA A 159 -1.20 6.96 13.56
N VAL A 160 -0.61 5.86 14.05
CA VAL A 160 0.84 5.61 13.98
C VAL A 160 1.26 5.24 12.55
N VAL A 161 0.46 4.40 11.89
CA VAL A 161 0.72 4.01 10.49
C VAL A 161 0.60 5.23 9.57
N ILE A 162 -0.41 6.08 9.75
CA ILE A 162 -0.60 7.34 8.99
C ILE A 162 0.55 8.31 9.23
N ALA A 163 1.03 8.45 10.46
CA ALA A 163 2.21 9.27 10.76
C ALA A 163 3.48 8.75 10.04
N THR A 164 3.57 7.43 9.83
CA THR A 164 4.66 6.78 9.09
C THR A 164 4.47 6.96 7.58
N LEU A 165 3.26 6.78 7.05
CA LEU A 165 2.90 7.08 5.65
C LEU A 165 3.33 8.50 5.25
N HIS A 166 3.10 9.50 6.10
CA HIS A 166 3.46 10.89 5.80
C HIS A 166 4.97 11.16 5.74
N LYS A 167 5.79 10.21 6.19
CA LYS A 167 7.27 10.26 6.14
C LYS A 167 7.85 9.29 5.11
N LEU A 168 7.01 8.70 4.25
CA LEU A 168 7.42 7.74 3.22
C LEU A 168 8.55 8.31 2.37
N ASP A 169 9.65 7.57 2.28
CA ASP A 169 10.83 7.93 1.50
C ASP A 169 11.50 6.65 0.98
N LEU A 170 11.42 6.41 -0.33
CA LEU A 170 12.00 5.28 -1.05
C LEU A 170 13.05 5.75 -2.07
N ARG A 171 13.57 6.97 -1.94
CA ARG A 171 14.47 7.60 -2.94
C ARG A 171 15.72 6.78 -3.24
N HIS A 172 16.23 6.04 -2.27
CA HIS A 172 17.42 5.18 -2.41
C HIS A 172 17.10 3.71 -2.63
N ALA A 173 15.83 3.31 -2.57
CA ALA A 173 15.41 1.96 -2.92
C ALA A 173 15.71 1.64 -4.40
N ARG A 174 15.81 0.34 -4.69
CA ARG A 174 16.11 -0.18 -6.03
C ARG A 174 15.12 -1.29 -6.39
N PRO A 175 14.70 -1.40 -7.67
CA PRO A 175 14.99 -0.51 -8.81
C PRO A 175 14.43 0.90 -8.66
N ALA A 176 15.20 1.92 -9.07
CA ALA A 176 14.88 3.33 -8.77
C ALA A 176 13.56 3.83 -9.39
N ARG A 177 13.27 3.44 -10.64
CA ARG A 177 12.03 3.84 -11.34
C ARG A 177 10.82 3.20 -10.70
N LEU A 178 10.92 1.92 -10.36
CA LEU A 178 9.87 1.18 -9.65
C LEU A 178 9.62 1.80 -8.28
N ALA A 179 10.68 2.07 -7.50
CA ALA A 179 10.57 2.73 -6.21
C ALA A 179 9.90 4.11 -6.30
N ARG A 180 10.28 4.92 -7.29
CA ARG A 180 9.66 6.23 -7.54
C ARG A 180 8.18 6.10 -7.89
N TRP A 181 7.79 5.11 -8.69
CA TRP A 181 6.39 4.84 -9.00
C TRP A 181 5.60 4.40 -7.77
N VAL A 182 6.15 3.51 -6.94
CA VAL A 182 5.49 3.02 -5.71
C VAL A 182 5.31 4.15 -4.71
N GLU A 183 6.35 4.96 -4.49
CA GLU A 183 6.31 6.13 -3.62
C GLU A 183 5.25 7.14 -4.10
N ALA A 184 5.27 7.50 -5.38
CA ALA A 184 4.33 8.45 -5.95
C ALA A 184 2.89 7.95 -5.89
N THR A 185 2.64 6.67 -6.21
CA THR A 185 1.31 6.06 -6.10
C THR A 185 0.83 6.07 -4.65
N THR A 186 1.70 5.71 -3.71
CA THR A 186 1.35 5.68 -2.29
C THR A 186 1.03 7.08 -1.77
N ARG A 187 1.80 8.10 -2.16
CA ARG A 187 1.55 9.50 -1.81
C ARG A 187 0.29 10.07 -2.47
N LEU A 188 0.07 9.76 -3.75
CA LEU A 188 -1.10 10.23 -4.51
C LEU A 188 -2.41 9.81 -3.83
N PHE A 189 -2.45 8.59 -3.30
CA PHE A 189 -3.62 8.03 -2.64
C PHE A 189 -3.58 8.13 -1.11
N SER A 190 -2.74 9.00 -0.52
CA SER A 190 -2.51 9.02 0.93
C SER A 190 -3.79 9.26 1.74
N VAL A 191 -4.72 10.08 1.22
CA VAL A 191 -6.02 10.35 1.86
C VAL A 191 -6.88 9.08 1.90
N GLN A 192 -6.93 8.35 0.78
CA GLN A 192 -7.65 7.07 0.70
C GLN A 192 -7.00 6.02 1.61
N ILE A 193 -5.67 5.99 1.70
CA ILE A 193 -4.93 5.08 2.61
C ILE A 193 -5.23 5.41 4.07
N ALA A 194 -5.31 6.68 4.46
CA ALA A 194 -5.69 7.06 5.82
C ALA A 194 -7.11 6.60 6.17
N ALA A 195 -8.09 6.83 5.29
CA ALA A 195 -9.46 6.34 5.47
C ALA A 195 -9.54 4.80 5.55
N LEU A 196 -8.74 4.11 4.72
CA LEU A 196 -8.59 2.66 4.71
C LEU A 196 -8.07 2.14 6.07
N LEU A 197 -7.02 2.77 6.62
CA LEU A 197 -6.45 2.40 7.92
C LEU A 197 -7.42 2.62 9.08
N HIS A 198 -8.20 3.71 9.07
CA HIS A 198 -9.23 3.90 10.08
C HIS A 198 -10.32 2.82 10.02
N ARG A 199 -10.73 2.40 8.82
CA ARG A 199 -11.70 1.30 8.65
C ARG A 199 -11.13 -0.05 9.07
N ARG A 200 -9.84 -0.30 8.83
CA ARG A 200 -9.12 -1.48 9.36
C ARG A 200 -9.25 -1.54 10.88
N ASP A 201 -8.93 -0.46 11.57
CA ASP A 201 -8.96 -0.40 13.03
C ASP A 201 -10.39 -0.55 13.56
N ALA A 202 -11.36 0.14 12.98
CA ALA A 202 -12.77 0.03 13.37
C ALA A 202 -13.32 -1.39 13.22
N ARG A 203 -12.96 -2.09 12.12
CA ARG A 203 -13.35 -3.48 11.90
C ARG A 203 -12.71 -4.43 12.91
N VAL A 204 -11.45 -4.21 13.25
CA VAL A 204 -10.75 -5.03 14.26
C VAL A 204 -11.37 -4.81 15.63
N GLU A 205 -11.66 -3.55 15.99
CA GLU A 205 -12.29 -3.21 17.26
C GLU A 205 -13.70 -3.81 17.39
N ASP A 206 -14.51 -3.72 16.33
CA ASP A 206 -15.84 -4.32 16.30
C ASP A 206 -15.79 -5.84 16.52
N LYS A 207 -14.92 -6.54 15.77
CA LYS A 207 -14.74 -8.00 15.93
C LYS A 207 -14.12 -8.36 17.29
N ALA A 208 -13.27 -7.51 17.85
CA ALA A 208 -12.62 -7.74 19.15
C ALA A 208 -13.61 -7.75 20.33
N ARG A 209 -14.83 -7.21 20.15
CA ARG A 209 -15.92 -7.32 21.13
C ARG A 209 -16.42 -8.76 21.33
N HIS A 210 -16.15 -9.63 20.36
CA HIS A 210 -16.68 -11.00 20.34
C HIS A 210 -15.58 -12.07 20.35
N ILE A 211 -14.36 -11.74 19.94
CA ILE A 211 -13.23 -12.67 19.84
C ILE A 211 -11.97 -11.95 20.35
N ALA A 212 -11.14 -12.63 21.14
CA ALA A 212 -9.85 -12.09 21.58
C ALA A 212 -9.02 -11.55 20.41
N ARG A 213 -8.42 -10.37 20.58
CA ARG A 213 -7.72 -9.64 19.51
C ARG A 213 -6.57 -10.46 18.92
N GLU A 214 -5.82 -11.16 19.76
CA GLU A 214 -4.69 -12.01 19.37
C GLU A 214 -5.16 -13.12 18.42
N ARG A 215 -6.31 -13.75 18.75
CA ARG A 215 -6.90 -14.78 17.90
C ARG A 215 -7.40 -14.21 16.57
N LEU A 216 -7.96 -13.00 16.58
CA LEU A 216 -8.40 -12.32 15.36
C LEU A 216 -7.20 -11.98 14.46
N LEU A 217 -6.11 -11.48 15.03
CA LEU A 217 -4.90 -11.10 14.29
C LEU A 217 -4.12 -12.31 13.75
N ALA A 218 -4.32 -13.48 14.36
CA ALA A 218 -3.80 -14.78 13.90
C ALA A 218 -4.76 -15.57 12.98
N ASP A 219 -5.97 -15.06 12.69
CA ASP A 219 -6.98 -15.80 11.92
C ASP A 219 -6.66 -15.86 10.42
N ARG A 220 -6.12 -17.00 9.98
CA ARG A 220 -5.76 -17.29 8.58
C ARG A 220 -6.94 -17.33 7.59
N ARG A 221 -8.18 -17.23 8.07
CA ARG A 221 -9.36 -17.11 7.20
C ARG A 221 -9.57 -15.67 6.74
N THR A 222 -9.08 -14.68 7.48
CA THR A 222 -9.20 -13.26 7.16
C THR A 222 -7.84 -12.72 6.71
N HIS A 223 -7.70 -12.50 5.41
CA HIS A 223 -6.48 -11.96 4.80
C HIS A 223 -6.54 -10.44 4.68
N ILE A 224 -7.66 -9.91 4.17
CA ILE A 224 -7.89 -8.48 3.93
C ILE A 224 -8.85 -7.95 4.99
N LEU A 225 -8.46 -6.88 5.67
CA LEU A 225 -9.28 -6.22 6.68
C LEU A 225 -10.05 -5.03 6.12
N SER A 226 -9.49 -4.30 5.16
CA SER A 226 -10.18 -3.21 4.51
C SER A 226 -9.64 -3.05 3.09
N GLN A 227 -10.48 -2.56 2.16
CA GLN A 227 -10.07 -2.27 0.80
C GLN A 227 -10.85 -1.12 0.17
N CYS A 228 -10.16 -0.27 -0.59
CA CYS A 228 -10.73 0.86 -1.31
C CYS A 228 -10.45 0.69 -2.81
N ARG A 229 -11.47 0.66 -3.67
CA ARG A 229 -11.22 0.70 -5.12
C ARG A 229 -10.73 2.09 -5.52
N VAL A 230 -9.75 2.14 -6.39
CA VAL A 230 -9.19 3.38 -6.94
C VAL A 230 -9.14 3.29 -8.45
N ASP A 231 -9.11 4.45 -9.09
CA ASP A 231 -8.93 4.59 -10.53
C ASP A 231 -8.06 5.82 -10.77
N LEU A 232 -7.01 5.65 -11.56
CA LEU A 232 -5.99 6.67 -11.70
C LEU A 232 -6.51 7.88 -12.51
N ALA A 233 -7.27 7.65 -13.56
CA ALA A 233 -7.85 8.72 -14.37
C ALA A 233 -8.83 9.57 -13.55
N SER A 234 -9.72 8.91 -12.81
CA SER A 234 -10.66 9.58 -11.88
C SER A 234 -9.93 10.38 -10.81
N GLN A 235 -8.79 9.87 -10.31
CA GLN A 235 -7.98 10.57 -9.31
C GLN A 235 -7.38 11.85 -9.87
N PHE A 236 -6.84 11.83 -11.09
CA PHE A 236 -6.30 13.04 -11.73
C PHE A 236 -7.39 14.07 -12.01
N GLN A 237 -8.52 13.66 -12.60
CA GLN A 237 -9.66 14.55 -12.83
C GLN A 237 -10.16 15.19 -11.53
N PHE A 238 -10.20 14.41 -10.45
CA PHE A 238 -10.59 14.92 -9.14
C PHE A 238 -9.61 15.97 -8.61
N LEU A 239 -8.31 15.74 -8.72
CA LEU A 239 -7.28 16.68 -8.26
C LEU A 239 -7.30 18.01 -9.05
N GLU A 240 -7.43 17.93 -10.37
CA GLU A 240 -7.63 19.10 -11.24
C GLU A 240 -8.87 19.90 -10.82
N GLY A 241 -10.02 19.23 -10.66
CA GLY A 241 -11.27 19.86 -10.23
C GLY A 241 -11.26 20.40 -8.79
N ALA A 242 -10.35 19.91 -7.95
CA ALA A 242 -10.14 20.38 -6.58
C ALA A 242 -9.16 21.56 -6.47
N GLY A 243 -8.56 22.00 -7.59
CA GLY A 243 -7.53 23.04 -7.61
C GLY A 243 -6.21 22.58 -7.00
N ILE A 244 -5.91 21.28 -7.10
CA ILE A 244 -4.67 20.65 -6.65
C ILE A 244 -4.00 20.09 -7.91
N GLY A 245 -3.33 20.94 -8.68
CA GLY A 245 -2.66 20.60 -9.94
C GLY A 245 -1.59 21.62 -10.27
#